data_AF-I4FSY1-F1
#
_entry.id   AF-I4FSY1-F1
#
_cell.length_a   1.000
_cell.length_b   1.000
_cell.length_c   1.000
_cell.angle_alpha   90.00
_cell.angle_beta   90.00
_cell.angle_gamma   90.00
#
_symmetry.space_group_name_H-M   'P 1'
#
loop_
_entity.id
_entity.type
_entity.pdbx_description
1 polymer ?
#
loop_
_entity_poly.entity_id
_entity_poly.type
_entity_poly.pdbx_seq_one_letter_code
_entity_poly.pdbx_strand_id
1 'polypeptide(L)'
;MKKIQQLCFVSGVALATLATASAAQAALVVVPPYLAPGAQYRLVFVTDGTRDATSFDINDYNTFVTTQARGGTPAIDTALDLALNAAGFNPNTITWKAIASTQTGGSSTGVDARDNTGTNPSSTGVSIYLIDGTPVANNNTDLWDGSILRPINVTQSGATTPTAVVWTGSNASGMVALRYSLC
;
A
#
# COMPACT_ATOMS: atom_id res chain seq x y z
N MET A 1 35.85 -53.89 29.45
CA MET A 1 36.53 -54.08 28.14
C MET A 1 35.99 -53.04 27.15
N LYS A 2 36.90 -52.27 26.52
CA LYS A 2 36.78 -51.41 25.31
C LYS A 2 35.78 -50.22 25.37
N LYS A 3 36.03 -49.01 24.87
CA LYS A 3 37.22 -48.19 24.52
C LYS A 3 36.64 -46.78 24.19
N ILE A 4 37.33 -45.72 24.59
CA ILE A 4 37.03 -44.29 24.38
C ILE A 4 37.04 -43.89 22.89
N GLN A 5 36.16 -42.96 22.50
CA GLN A 5 36.51 -41.87 21.57
C GLN A 5 35.78 -40.57 21.99
N GLN A 6 36.52 -39.68 22.67
CA GLN A 6 36.19 -38.26 22.78
C GLN A 6 36.26 -37.63 21.38
N LEU A 7 35.32 -36.76 21.03
CA LEU A 7 35.54 -35.69 20.05
C LEU A 7 35.58 -34.36 20.79
N CYS A 8 36.78 -33.83 20.96
CA CYS A 8 36.99 -32.43 21.29
C CYS A 8 36.93 -31.62 20.00
N PHE A 9 36.08 -30.60 19.93
CA PHE A 9 36.34 -29.41 19.12
C PHE A 9 36.36 -28.20 20.05
N VAL A 10 37.50 -27.53 20.05
CA VAL A 10 37.75 -26.24 20.70
C VAL A 10 37.58 -25.18 19.60
N SER A 11 36.66 -24.23 19.76
CA SER A 11 36.79 -22.91 19.11
C SER A 11 35.95 -21.88 19.87
N GLY A 12 36.60 -20.83 20.34
CA GLY A 12 35.97 -19.71 21.03
C GLY A 12 35.26 -18.72 20.11
N VAL A 13 34.56 -17.79 20.77
CA VAL A 13 34.13 -16.47 20.30
C VAL A 13 33.11 -16.45 19.15
N ALA A 14 31.84 -16.33 19.51
CA ALA A 14 31.14 -15.04 19.51
C ALA A 14 29.71 -15.29 19.96
N LEU A 15 29.27 -14.60 21.01
CA LEU A 15 27.85 -14.33 21.19
C LEU A 15 27.47 -13.49 19.96
N ALA A 16 27.02 -14.15 18.90
CA ALA A 16 26.39 -13.48 17.77
C ALA A 16 25.09 -12.91 18.34
N THR A 17 25.17 -11.70 18.87
CA THR A 17 24.03 -10.79 18.85
C THR A 17 23.51 -10.87 17.43
N LEU A 18 22.35 -11.48 17.25
CA LEU A 18 21.53 -11.26 16.07
C LEU A 18 21.29 -9.76 16.06
N ALA A 19 22.18 -9.02 15.41
CA ALA A 19 21.87 -7.73 14.88
C ALA A 19 20.87 -8.04 13.78
N THR A 20 19.59 -8.11 14.16
CA THR A 20 18.53 -7.81 13.20
C THR A 20 18.90 -6.44 12.67
N ALA A 21 19.39 -6.39 11.44
CA ALA A 21 19.43 -5.16 10.69
C ALA A 21 17.97 -4.69 10.64
N SER A 22 17.58 -3.83 11.57
CA SER A 22 16.36 -3.08 11.46
C SER A 22 16.55 -2.23 10.22
N ALA A 23 15.99 -2.68 9.09
CA ALA A 23 15.71 -1.76 8.00
C ALA A 23 14.98 -0.59 8.64
N ALA A 24 15.54 0.61 8.55
CA ALA A 24 14.89 1.81 9.05
C ALA A 24 13.60 1.98 8.24
N GLN A 25 12.48 1.53 8.81
CA GLN A 25 11.15 1.76 8.27
C GLN A 25 10.83 3.23 8.53
N ALA A 26 10.32 3.94 7.52
CA ALA A 26 9.88 5.30 7.73
C ALA A 26 8.75 5.28 8.76
N ALA A 27 8.78 6.23 9.71
CA ALA A 27 7.70 6.36 10.67
C ALA A 27 6.40 6.65 9.91
N LEU A 28 5.33 5.93 10.26
CA LEU A 28 4.02 6.20 9.68
C LEU A 28 3.50 7.54 10.23
N VAL A 29 3.17 8.44 9.31
CA VAL A 29 2.57 9.75 9.59
C VAL A 29 1.23 9.79 8.88
N VAL A 30 0.25 9.14 9.51
CA VAL A 30 -1.10 9.01 8.95
C VAL A 30 -1.92 10.31 9.07
N VAL A 31 -1.46 11.28 9.87
CA VAL A 31 -2.00 12.66 9.90
C VAL A 31 -0.93 13.60 9.33
N PRO A 32 -1.09 14.08 8.09
CA PRO A 32 -0.08 14.94 7.46
C PRO A 32 0.21 16.23 8.25
N PRO A 33 1.48 16.63 8.43
CA PRO A 33 1.91 17.63 9.42
C PRO A 33 1.53 19.10 9.15
N TYR A 34 0.69 19.39 8.16
CA TYR A 34 0.31 20.76 7.78
C TYR A 34 -1.19 20.96 7.56
N LEU A 35 -1.98 19.94 7.90
CA LEU A 35 -3.42 20.02 7.79
C LEU A 35 -4.02 20.73 9.01
N ALA A 36 -4.95 21.64 8.74
CA ALA A 36 -5.75 22.23 9.81
C ALA A 36 -6.52 21.12 10.55
N PRO A 37 -6.73 21.24 11.88
CA PRO A 37 -7.57 20.30 12.62
C PRO A 37 -8.93 20.13 11.94
N GLY A 38 -9.34 18.87 11.71
CA GLY A 38 -10.60 18.54 11.04
C GLY A 38 -10.57 18.61 9.51
N ALA A 39 -9.44 18.95 8.88
CA ALA A 39 -9.32 18.86 7.43
C ALA A 39 -9.47 17.40 6.95
N GLN A 40 -10.15 17.24 5.82
CA GLN A 40 -10.30 15.94 5.16
C GLN A 40 -9.13 15.70 4.19
N TYR A 41 -8.68 14.46 4.13
CA TYR A 41 -7.61 13.99 3.25
C TYR A 41 -7.80 12.49 2.97
N ARG A 42 -7.04 11.97 2.02
CA ARG A 42 -6.97 10.53 1.69
C ARG A 42 -5.55 10.01 1.91
N LEU A 43 -5.46 8.74 2.29
CA LEU A 43 -4.20 8.01 2.41
C LEU A 43 -4.04 7.05 1.23
N VAL A 44 -2.81 6.89 0.77
CA VAL A 44 -2.44 5.96 -0.29
C VAL A 44 -1.13 5.24 0.04
N PHE A 45 -0.99 4.00 -0.41
CA PHE A 45 0.20 3.17 -0.23
C PHE A 45 0.24 2.07 -1.31
N VAL A 46 1.38 1.39 -1.43
CA VAL A 46 1.56 0.19 -2.27
C VAL A 46 1.40 -1.06 -1.42
N THR A 47 0.62 -2.05 -1.83
CA THR A 47 0.58 -3.31 -1.06
C THR A 47 1.93 -4.03 -1.12
N ASP A 48 2.46 -4.43 0.03
CA ASP A 48 3.68 -5.26 0.11
C ASP A 48 3.44 -6.68 -0.44
N GLY A 49 2.22 -7.20 -0.26
CA GLY A 49 1.80 -8.44 -0.89
C GLY A 49 1.63 -8.29 -2.41
N THR A 50 1.82 -9.41 -3.12
CA THR A 50 1.58 -9.52 -4.55
C THR A 50 0.27 -10.26 -4.83
N ARG A 51 -0.45 -9.82 -5.86
CA ARG A 51 -1.63 -10.50 -6.42
C ARG A 51 -1.52 -10.58 -7.93
N ASP A 52 -2.08 -11.62 -8.53
CA ASP A 52 -2.24 -11.72 -9.98
C ASP A 52 -3.32 -10.78 -10.52
N ALA A 53 -3.23 -10.44 -11.81
CA ALA A 53 -4.17 -9.53 -12.49
C ALA A 53 -5.18 -10.32 -13.36
N THR A 54 -5.75 -11.39 -12.81
CA THR A 54 -6.59 -12.34 -13.56
C THR A 54 -8.10 -12.13 -13.32
N SER A 55 -8.49 -11.59 -12.16
CA SER A 55 -9.89 -11.36 -11.84
C SER A 55 -10.47 -10.18 -12.61
N PHE A 56 -11.70 -10.35 -13.08
CA PHE A 56 -12.51 -9.29 -13.67
C PHE A 56 -13.41 -8.58 -12.63
N ASP A 57 -13.52 -9.12 -11.42
CA ASP A 57 -14.27 -8.49 -10.32
C ASP A 57 -13.36 -7.53 -9.53
N ILE A 58 -13.72 -6.25 -9.50
CA ILE A 58 -12.98 -5.23 -8.75
C ILE A 58 -12.97 -5.50 -7.24
N ASN A 59 -13.99 -6.20 -6.72
CA ASN A 59 -14.13 -6.49 -5.30
C ASN A 59 -13.03 -7.42 -4.78
N ASP A 60 -12.48 -8.29 -5.64
CA ASP A 60 -11.35 -9.15 -5.28
C ASP A 60 -10.11 -8.32 -4.92
N TYR A 61 -9.81 -7.29 -5.71
CA TYR A 61 -8.69 -6.39 -5.47
C TYR A 61 -8.93 -5.47 -4.27
N ASN A 62 -10.17 -4.98 -4.10
CA ASN A 62 -10.56 -4.21 -2.91
C ASN A 62 -10.42 -5.03 -1.62
N THR A 63 -10.83 -6.30 -1.65
CA THR A 63 -10.67 -7.23 -0.53
C THR A 63 -9.19 -7.43 -0.23
N PHE A 64 -8.37 -7.66 -1.25
CA PHE A 64 -6.93 -7.81 -1.10
C PHE A 64 -6.27 -6.59 -0.42
N VAL A 65 -6.50 -5.37 -0.92
CA VAL A 65 -5.94 -4.15 -0.31
C VAL A 65 -6.45 -3.97 1.12
N THR A 66 -7.72 -4.27 1.39
CA THR A 66 -8.28 -4.22 2.75
C THR A 66 -7.57 -5.20 3.69
N THR A 67 -7.32 -6.44 3.24
CA THR A 67 -6.54 -7.44 3.99
C THR A 67 -5.11 -6.96 4.25
N GLN A 68 -4.46 -6.33 3.26
CA GLN A 68 -3.10 -5.80 3.42
C GLN A 68 -3.05 -4.65 4.43
N ALA A 69 -4.02 -3.73 4.39
CA ALA A 69 -4.09 -2.64 5.34
C ALA A 69 -4.41 -3.11 6.77
N ARG A 70 -5.26 -4.14 6.92
CA ARG A 70 -5.86 -4.55 8.20
C ARG A 70 -5.42 -5.91 8.76
N GLY A 71 -4.42 -6.55 8.16
CA GLY A 71 -3.89 -7.84 8.64
C GLY A 71 -4.79 -9.05 8.36
N GLY A 72 -5.93 -8.87 7.71
CA GLY A 72 -6.80 -9.95 7.21
C GLY A 72 -7.62 -10.73 8.23
N THR A 73 -7.34 -10.58 9.54
CA THR A 73 -8.06 -11.26 10.63
C THR A 73 -8.37 -10.26 11.74
N PRO A 74 -9.58 -10.26 12.32
CA PRO A 74 -9.86 -9.48 13.53
C PRO A 74 -8.82 -9.81 14.62
N ALA A 75 -8.17 -8.79 15.18
CA ALA A 75 -7.09 -8.85 16.19
C ALA A 75 -5.63 -8.97 15.70
N ILE A 76 -5.35 -8.93 14.40
CA ILE A 76 -3.99 -8.67 13.90
C ILE A 76 -3.90 -7.20 13.51
N ASP A 77 -3.38 -6.37 14.41
CA ASP A 77 -3.11 -4.96 14.09
C ASP A 77 -1.85 -4.88 13.21
N THR A 78 -1.99 -4.34 12.01
CA THR A 78 -0.83 -3.96 11.19
C THR A 78 -0.15 -2.73 11.78
N ALA A 79 1.07 -2.43 11.33
CA ALA A 79 1.73 -1.17 11.67
C ALA A 79 0.85 0.04 11.32
N LEU A 80 0.10 -0.03 10.20
CA LEU A 80 -0.83 1.00 9.77
C LEU A 80 -2.05 1.11 10.69
N ASP A 81 -2.67 0.00 11.09
CA ASP A 81 -3.78 0.01 12.04
C ASP A 81 -3.35 0.57 13.40
N LEU A 82 -2.16 0.21 13.89
CA LEU A 82 -1.59 0.77 15.11
C LEU A 82 -1.37 2.28 14.99
N ALA A 83 -0.81 2.76 13.88
CA ALA A 83 -0.59 4.18 13.64
C ALA A 83 -1.91 4.97 13.55
N LEU A 84 -2.93 4.41 12.90
CA LEU A 84 -4.27 5.00 12.79
C LEU A 84 -4.96 5.09 14.16
N ASN A 85 -4.93 4.01 14.95
CA ASN A 85 -5.45 4.01 16.32
C ASN A 85 -4.74 5.03 17.20
N ALA A 86 -3.40 5.10 17.14
CA ALA A 86 -2.61 6.05 17.90
C ALA A 86 -2.91 7.52 17.51
N ALA A 87 -3.27 7.75 16.24
CA ALA A 87 -3.72 9.05 15.75
C ALA A 87 -5.20 9.35 16.06
N GLY A 88 -5.92 8.45 16.73
CA GLY A 88 -7.32 8.63 17.14
C GLY A 88 -8.37 8.24 16.10
N PHE A 89 -7.98 7.59 15.01
CA PHE A 89 -8.93 7.01 14.06
C PHE A 89 -9.39 5.63 14.51
N ASN A 90 -10.60 5.24 14.12
CA ASN A 90 -11.04 3.85 14.20
C ASN A 90 -10.74 3.16 12.85
N PRO A 91 -9.78 2.22 12.76
CA PRO A 91 -9.47 1.58 11.49
C PRO A 91 -10.64 0.81 10.89
N ASN A 92 -11.62 0.39 11.69
CA ASN A 92 -12.83 -0.29 11.21
C ASN A 92 -13.75 0.61 10.38
N THR A 93 -13.64 1.94 10.51
CA THR A 93 -14.45 2.89 9.74
C THR A 93 -13.74 3.38 8.48
N ILE A 94 -12.47 3.02 8.29
CA ILE A 94 -11.69 3.38 7.10
C ILE A 94 -11.92 2.32 6.02
N THR A 95 -12.32 2.77 4.84
CA THR A 95 -12.50 1.90 3.68
C THR A 95 -11.30 2.01 2.76
N TRP A 96 -10.65 0.88 2.49
CA TRP A 96 -9.55 0.78 1.54
C TRP A 96 -10.05 0.28 0.18
N LYS A 97 -9.60 0.92 -0.89
CA LYS A 97 -9.93 0.57 -2.27
C LYS A 97 -8.67 0.44 -3.09
N ALA A 98 -8.64 -0.56 -3.97
CA ALA A 98 -7.55 -0.69 -4.91
C ALA A 98 -7.58 0.43 -5.94
N ILE A 99 -6.42 1.02 -6.23
CA ILE A 99 -6.22 1.86 -7.41
C ILE A 99 -6.04 0.90 -8.59
N ALA A 100 -7.14 0.34 -9.05
CA ALA A 100 -7.16 -0.63 -10.13
C ALA A 100 -8.43 -0.50 -10.96
N SER A 101 -8.29 -0.76 -12.25
CA SER A 101 -9.40 -0.95 -13.17
C SER A 101 -9.57 -2.43 -13.50
N THR A 102 -10.82 -2.89 -13.65
CA THR A 102 -11.11 -4.21 -14.20
C THR A 102 -11.87 -4.10 -15.50
N GLN A 103 -11.62 -5.04 -16.41
CA GLN A 103 -12.35 -5.17 -17.67
C GLN A 103 -13.54 -6.12 -17.50
N THR A 104 -14.58 -5.94 -18.28
CA THR A 104 -15.63 -6.95 -18.47
C THR A 104 -15.33 -7.70 -19.76
N GLY A 105 -14.99 -9.00 -19.65
CA GLY A 105 -14.80 -9.87 -20.82
C GLY A 105 -13.69 -9.40 -21.79
N GLY A 106 -12.65 -8.73 -21.29
CA GLY A 106 -11.53 -8.22 -22.11
C GLY A 106 -11.83 -6.93 -22.90
N SER A 107 -13.02 -6.35 -22.73
CA SER A 107 -13.40 -5.06 -23.31
C SER A 107 -12.86 -3.87 -22.49
N SER A 108 -12.85 -2.66 -23.06
CA SER A 108 -12.57 -1.41 -22.32
C SER A 108 -13.75 -0.97 -21.45
N THR A 109 -14.84 -1.71 -21.47
CA THR A 109 -15.98 -1.55 -20.57
C THR A 109 -15.68 -2.30 -19.29
N GLY A 110 -15.77 -1.64 -18.14
CA GLY A 110 -15.51 -2.24 -16.84
C GLY A 110 -15.56 -1.22 -15.72
N VAL A 111 -14.85 -1.48 -14.63
CA VAL A 111 -14.77 -0.55 -13.50
C VAL A 111 -13.49 0.27 -13.64
N ASP A 112 -13.64 1.59 -13.74
CA ASP A 112 -12.53 2.54 -13.73
C ASP A 112 -11.94 2.69 -12.32
N ALA A 113 -10.62 2.79 -12.19
CA ALA A 113 -9.94 3.00 -10.91
C ALA A 113 -10.38 4.30 -10.22
N ARG A 114 -10.58 5.36 -11.00
CA ARG A 114 -11.08 6.65 -10.50
C ARG A 114 -12.49 6.55 -9.92
N ASP A 115 -13.32 5.64 -10.43
CA ASP A 115 -14.67 5.42 -9.93
C ASP A 115 -14.65 4.49 -8.72
N ASN A 116 -13.87 3.39 -8.77
CA ASN A 116 -13.74 2.45 -7.66
C ASN A 116 -13.24 3.10 -6.36
N THR A 117 -12.30 4.04 -6.50
CA THR A 117 -11.73 4.77 -5.36
C THR A 117 -12.53 6.04 -5.01
N GLY A 118 -13.56 6.38 -5.79
CA GLY A 118 -14.33 7.61 -5.62
C GLY A 118 -13.47 8.87 -5.76
N THR A 119 -12.49 8.83 -6.66
CA THR A 119 -11.56 9.93 -6.99
C THR A 119 -11.79 10.48 -8.41
N ASN A 120 -13.00 10.33 -8.94
CA ASN A 120 -13.34 10.84 -10.26
C ASN A 120 -13.05 12.36 -10.34
N PRO A 121 -12.33 12.84 -11.37
CA PRO A 121 -11.89 14.24 -11.48
C PRO A 121 -13.03 15.23 -11.75
N SER A 122 -14.26 14.75 -11.97
CA SER A 122 -15.47 15.58 -12.00
C SER A 122 -15.78 16.26 -10.66
N SER A 123 -15.23 15.73 -9.56
CA SER A 123 -15.18 16.39 -8.25
C SER A 123 -13.72 16.68 -7.93
N THR A 124 -13.42 17.89 -7.44
CA THR A 124 -12.07 18.23 -6.94
C THR A 124 -11.64 17.26 -5.84
N GLY A 125 -12.52 16.85 -4.93
CA GLY A 125 -12.15 15.97 -3.83
C GLY A 125 -11.20 16.65 -2.83
N VAL A 126 -10.26 15.89 -2.27
CA VAL A 126 -9.36 16.32 -1.19
C VAL A 126 -7.92 15.89 -1.50
N SER A 127 -6.95 16.45 -0.78
CA SER A 127 -5.54 16.09 -0.93
C SER A 127 -5.26 14.66 -0.50
N ILE A 128 -4.25 14.07 -1.14
CA ILE A 128 -3.89 12.66 -1.06
C ILE A 128 -2.44 12.56 -0.62
N TYR A 129 -2.18 11.75 0.41
CA TYR A 129 -0.87 11.60 1.03
C TYR A 129 -0.48 10.14 1.13
N LEU A 130 0.82 9.89 1.04
CA LEU A 130 1.40 8.64 1.51
C LEU A 130 1.18 8.51 3.02
N ILE A 131 1.22 7.27 3.50
CA ILE A 131 1.11 6.97 4.94
C ILE A 131 2.32 7.40 5.77
N ASP A 132 3.36 7.97 5.14
CA ASP A 132 4.50 8.64 5.78
C ASP A 132 4.33 10.19 5.82
N GLY A 133 3.16 10.69 5.42
CA GLY A 133 2.82 12.11 5.42
C GLY A 133 3.27 12.87 4.16
N THR A 134 3.92 12.21 3.20
CA THR A 134 4.34 12.84 1.94
C THR A 134 3.14 13.16 1.04
N PRO A 135 3.01 14.39 0.51
CA PRO A 135 1.93 14.74 -0.41
C PRO A 135 2.12 14.06 -1.77
N VAL A 136 1.06 13.40 -2.26
CA VAL A 136 1.03 12.69 -3.56
C VAL A 136 0.28 13.50 -4.59
N ALA A 137 -0.91 13.97 -4.25
CA ALA A 137 -1.74 14.77 -5.12
C ALA A 137 -2.52 15.81 -4.30
N ASN A 138 -2.70 16.99 -4.88
CA ASN A 138 -3.45 18.08 -4.26
C ASN A 138 -4.95 17.77 -4.17
N ASN A 139 -5.47 16.99 -5.13
CA ASN A 139 -6.89 16.71 -5.28
C ASN A 139 -7.10 15.53 -6.28
N ASN A 140 -8.35 15.17 -6.57
CA ASN A 140 -8.69 14.09 -7.50
C ASN A 140 -8.27 14.38 -8.95
N THR A 141 -8.32 15.64 -9.39
CA THR A 141 -7.89 16.04 -10.74
C THR A 141 -6.39 15.83 -10.91
N ASP A 142 -5.60 16.28 -9.93
CA ASP A 142 -4.13 16.11 -9.87
C ASP A 142 -3.74 14.62 -9.81
N LEU A 143 -4.57 13.75 -9.22
CA LEU A 143 -4.30 12.30 -9.24
C LEU A 143 -4.36 11.69 -10.65
N TRP A 144 -5.18 12.26 -11.55
CA TRP A 144 -5.56 11.64 -12.83
C TRP A 144 -5.25 12.52 -14.07
N ASP A 145 -4.48 13.60 -13.91
CA ASP A 145 -4.11 14.48 -15.04
C ASP A 145 -2.87 14.00 -15.82
N GLY A 146 -2.25 12.90 -15.37
CA GLY A 146 -1.07 12.29 -15.95
C GLY A 146 0.23 12.62 -15.22
N SER A 147 0.19 13.45 -14.19
CA SER A 147 1.34 13.73 -13.32
C SER A 147 0.91 13.85 -11.86
N ILE A 148 1.74 13.35 -10.94
CA ILE A 148 1.51 13.49 -9.50
C ILE A 148 2.72 14.18 -8.85
N LEU A 149 2.51 14.79 -7.68
CA LEU A 149 3.56 15.53 -6.97
C LEU A 149 4.74 14.64 -6.62
N ARG A 150 4.45 13.41 -6.17
CA ARG A 150 5.43 12.41 -5.73
C ARG A 150 4.92 11.00 -6.06
N PRO A 151 5.83 10.05 -6.35
CA PRO A 151 5.43 8.68 -6.64
C PRO A 151 4.76 8.02 -5.43
N ILE A 152 3.85 7.09 -5.69
CA ILE A 152 3.28 6.22 -4.66
C ILE A 152 4.22 5.02 -4.49
N ASN A 153 5.12 5.08 -3.52
CA ASN A 153 6.23 4.13 -3.38
C ASN A 153 6.50 3.70 -1.92
N VAL A 154 5.50 3.77 -1.04
CA VAL A 154 5.60 3.35 0.35
C VAL A 154 4.57 2.26 0.62
N THR A 155 5.00 1.16 1.24
CA THR A 155 4.08 0.07 1.59
C THR A 155 3.25 0.36 2.82
N GLN A 156 2.24 -0.47 3.11
CA GLN A 156 1.46 -0.36 4.36
C GLN A 156 2.29 -0.43 5.65
N SER A 157 3.52 -0.92 5.60
CA SER A 157 4.43 -1.00 6.75
C SER A 157 5.41 0.18 6.83
N GLY A 158 5.35 1.14 5.90
CA GLY A 158 6.26 2.28 5.85
C GLY A 158 7.60 1.97 5.15
N ALA A 159 7.72 0.81 4.50
CA ALA A 159 8.90 0.48 3.70
C ALA A 159 8.81 1.18 2.34
N THR A 160 9.86 1.89 1.94
CA THR A 160 9.95 2.43 0.58
C THR A 160 10.21 1.29 -0.41
N THR A 161 9.41 1.21 -1.45
CA THR A 161 9.62 0.28 -2.57
C THR A 161 10.39 0.99 -3.68
N PRO A 162 11.69 0.72 -3.85
CA PRO A 162 12.39 1.21 -5.02
C PRO A 162 11.85 0.46 -6.24
N THR A 163 11.06 1.15 -7.07
CA THR A 163 10.77 0.78 -8.46
C THR A 163 9.91 -0.47 -8.71
N ALA A 164 8.87 -0.72 -7.91
CA ALA A 164 7.86 -1.70 -8.31
C ALA A 164 6.97 -1.11 -9.42
N VAL A 165 6.98 -1.71 -10.61
CA VAL A 165 5.91 -1.51 -11.59
C VAL A 165 4.63 -2.06 -10.94
N VAL A 166 3.75 -1.16 -10.49
CA VAL A 166 2.48 -1.54 -9.87
C VAL A 166 1.43 -1.67 -10.95
N TRP A 167 0.82 -2.85 -11.06
CA TRP A 167 -0.29 -3.07 -11.97
C TRP A 167 -1.55 -2.36 -11.49
N THR A 168 -2.04 -1.42 -12.29
CA THR A 168 -3.33 -0.75 -12.05
C THR A 168 -4.37 -1.17 -13.08
N GLY A 169 -3.97 -1.64 -14.27
CA GLY A 169 -4.91 -1.88 -15.36
C GLY A 169 -5.59 -0.60 -15.86
N SER A 170 -5.07 0.57 -15.50
CA SER A 170 -5.63 1.89 -15.80
C SER A 170 -4.67 2.69 -16.66
N ASN A 171 -5.22 3.57 -17.50
CA ASN A 171 -4.42 4.62 -18.13
C ASN A 171 -4.19 5.79 -17.16
N ALA A 172 -3.48 6.82 -17.62
CA ALA A 172 -3.15 8.01 -16.84
C ALA A 172 -4.39 8.77 -16.31
N SER A 173 -5.56 8.64 -16.97
CA SER A 173 -6.81 9.29 -16.54
C SER A 173 -7.68 8.42 -15.63
N GLY A 174 -7.15 7.29 -15.16
CA GLY A 174 -7.82 6.36 -14.25
C GLY A 174 -8.92 5.53 -14.89
N MET A 175 -8.97 5.51 -16.23
CA MET A 175 -9.89 4.69 -16.99
C MET A 175 -9.28 3.32 -17.28
N VAL A 176 -10.13 2.31 -17.45
CA VAL A 176 -9.74 0.98 -17.92
C VAL A 176 -8.77 1.08 -19.12
N ALA A 177 -7.57 0.55 -18.97
CA ALA A 177 -6.64 0.33 -20.07
C ALA A 177 -6.91 -1.05 -20.68
N LEU A 178 -7.02 -1.11 -22.01
CA LEU A 178 -6.95 -2.39 -22.69
C LEU A 178 -5.56 -2.99 -22.49
N ARG A 179 -5.47 -4.33 -22.44
CA ARG A 179 -4.23 -5.13 -22.24
C ARG A 179 -3.05 -4.82 -23.20
N TYR A 180 -3.19 -3.83 -24.07
CA TYR A 180 -2.22 -3.39 -25.08
C TYR A 180 -1.60 -2.01 -24.81
N SER A 181 -1.94 -1.33 -23.72
CA SER A 181 -1.28 -0.08 -23.34
C SER A 181 -0.51 -0.28 -22.03
N LEU A 182 0.68 -0.87 -22.15
CA LEU A 182 1.74 -0.68 -21.16
C LEU A 182 2.18 0.79 -21.25
N CYS A 183 2.33 1.43 -20.09
CA CYS A 183 2.91 2.77 -19.97
C CYS A 183 4.36 2.82 -20.50
#